data_AF-A0A947B5T7-F1
#
_entry.id   AF-A0A947B5T7-F1
#
_cell.length_a   1.000
_cell.length_b   1.000
_cell.length_c   1.000
_cell.angle_alpha   90.00
_cell.angle_beta   90.00
_cell.angle_gamma   90.00
#
_symmetry.space_group_name_H-M   'P 1'
#
loop_
_entity.id
_entity.type
_entity.pdbx_description
1 polymer ?
#
loop_
_entity_poly.entity_id
_entity_poly.type
_entity_poly.pdbx_seq_one_letter_code
_entity_poly.pdbx_strand_id
1 'polypeptide(L)'
;MNRLLLCFLLLCSVFFLFANAAAQAETFISGTVITSDRMVVASGVVALERGELHNNEFETGGVIGPDGTFKIPLPAGGPYGLHVYSEGYLYFPMQVRIRENKNNEIPVVLPVDSTGKDDPRLSDIRFEKRGVDRFRVRITVRDGNDNLGPQMLAIDGPNYKSYRLVPIGGDLANKKANFPQGDYVSTTIKGDLDTLDKSQWFFASADHQCSNGIIYNGLNQSVYSPPRPNPEPLRCEILGIWKSNFDKTYRFTAAGPDRFGGEQFEGDLTLGEISKKGGIFHFTFFFEKEEGKADLTLNCSKTGVELKGSFLFPKSGRKDNWTFTKLQNEKRGPSGEILFKNNCAVCHFTDSKAKKVGPGLQGLFKSERLPSGKPVSEAEVSRQIKQGGGGMPPFSHLKDEEVQALAEYLKSL
;
A
#
# COMPACT_ATOMS: atom_id res chain seq x y z
N MET A 1 -51.15 -44.61 -22.92
CA MET A 1 -51.99 -43.40 -22.90
C MET A 1 -52.41 -43.11 -21.46
N ASN A 2 -52.01 -42.04 -20.79
CA ASN A 2 -51.00 -41.05 -21.11
C ASN A 2 -50.38 -40.60 -19.77
N ARG A 3 -49.20 -41.13 -19.45
CA ARG A 3 -48.37 -40.79 -18.28
C ARG A 3 -47.69 -39.42 -18.43
N LEU A 4 -48.34 -38.48 -19.12
CA LEU A 4 -47.70 -37.25 -19.62
C LEU A 4 -48.05 -35.98 -18.84
N LEU A 5 -48.86 -36.05 -17.78
CA LEU A 5 -49.34 -34.85 -17.08
C LEU A 5 -48.78 -34.63 -15.66
N LEU A 6 -48.09 -35.62 -15.08
CA LEU A 6 -47.59 -35.51 -13.70
C LEU A 6 -46.08 -35.16 -13.59
N CYS A 7 -45.37 -35.07 -14.72
CA CYS A 7 -43.96 -34.63 -14.75
C CYS A 7 -43.78 -33.14 -15.04
N PHE A 8 -44.85 -32.41 -15.40
CA PHE A 8 -44.71 -30.99 -15.78
C PHE A 8 -44.96 -30.00 -14.64
N LEU A 9 -45.52 -30.44 -13.51
CA LEU A 9 -45.76 -29.58 -12.34
C LEU A 9 -44.70 -29.72 -11.23
N LEU A 10 -43.80 -30.70 -11.34
CA LEU A 10 -42.65 -30.85 -10.44
C LEU A 10 -41.32 -30.37 -11.04
N LEU A 11 -41.27 -30.07 -12.35
CA LEU A 11 -40.08 -29.48 -12.98
C LEU A 11 -40.09 -27.94 -13.01
N CYS A 12 -41.23 -27.29 -12.77
CA CYS A 12 -41.29 -25.82 -12.66
C CYS A 12 -41.02 -25.28 -11.26
N SER A 13 -40.96 -26.13 -10.22
CA SER A 13 -40.73 -25.73 -8.83
C SER A 13 -39.29 -25.97 -8.34
N VAL A 14 -38.42 -26.58 -9.16
CA VAL A 14 -36.99 -26.74 -8.87
C VAL A 14 -36.12 -25.73 -9.63
N PHE A 15 -36.71 -24.95 -10.55
CA PHE A 15 -35.98 -23.99 -11.39
C PHE A 15 -36.04 -22.52 -10.92
N PHE A 16 -36.51 -22.26 -9.69
CA PHE A 16 -36.63 -20.89 -9.14
C PHE A 16 -36.09 -20.74 -7.70
N LEU A 17 -35.11 -21.55 -7.29
CA LEU A 17 -34.38 -21.38 -6.01
C LEU A 17 -32.87 -21.20 -6.15
N PHE A 18 -32.37 -20.95 -7.37
CA PHE A 18 -31.12 -20.22 -7.53
C PHE A 18 -31.45 -18.73 -7.65
N ALA A 19 -32.02 -18.18 -6.57
CA ALA A 19 -31.92 -16.75 -6.35
C ALA A 19 -30.42 -16.43 -6.39
N ASN A 20 -30.03 -15.55 -7.32
CA ASN A 20 -28.72 -14.95 -7.37
C ASN A 20 -28.34 -14.49 -5.97
N ALA A 21 -27.57 -15.30 -5.24
CA ALA A 21 -26.69 -14.81 -4.21
C ALA A 21 -25.64 -14.00 -4.97
N ALA A 22 -25.97 -12.76 -5.30
CA ALA A 22 -24.96 -11.78 -5.64
C ALA A 22 -23.96 -11.84 -4.49
N ALA A 23 -22.77 -12.38 -4.74
CA ALA A 23 -21.70 -12.40 -3.76
C ALA A 23 -21.58 -10.95 -3.27
N GLN A 24 -21.92 -10.72 -2.01
CA GLN A 24 -21.86 -9.39 -1.43
C GLN A 24 -20.41 -8.94 -1.57
N ALA A 25 -20.19 -7.86 -2.32
CA ALA A 25 -18.83 -7.41 -2.60
C ALA A 25 -18.11 -7.16 -1.28
N GLU A 26 -16.94 -7.77 -1.09
CA GLU A 26 -16.21 -7.68 0.17
C GLU A 26 -15.63 -6.26 0.37
N THR A 27 -15.52 -5.86 1.64
CA THR A 27 -14.89 -4.60 2.02
C THR A 27 -13.39 -4.81 2.19
N PHE A 28 -12.58 -3.99 1.52
CA PHE A 28 -11.13 -4.03 1.65
C PHE A 28 -10.59 -2.64 1.97
N ILE A 29 -9.49 -2.62 2.69
CA ILE A 29 -8.52 -1.53 2.63
C ILE A 29 -7.30 -2.00 1.86
N SER A 30 -6.80 -1.17 0.96
CA SER A 30 -5.54 -1.41 0.26
C SER A 30 -4.71 -0.15 0.22
N GLY A 31 -3.45 -0.29 -0.10
CA GLY A 31 -2.58 0.87 -0.29
C GLY A 31 -1.26 0.50 -0.90
N THR A 32 -0.54 1.54 -1.31
CA THR A 32 0.88 1.46 -1.61
C THR A 32 1.62 2.28 -0.58
N VAL A 33 2.64 1.69 0.03
CA VAL A 33 3.53 2.35 0.98
C VAL A 33 4.77 2.84 0.25
N ILE A 34 4.90 4.16 0.16
CA ILE A 34 6.03 4.83 -0.47
C ILE A 34 6.62 5.87 0.47
N THR A 35 7.76 6.42 0.09
CA THR A 35 8.41 7.55 0.76
C THR A 35 8.25 8.83 -0.07
N SER A 36 8.59 9.98 0.53
CA SER A 36 8.52 11.28 -0.15
C SER A 36 9.45 11.40 -1.37
N ASP A 37 10.52 10.62 -1.42
CA ASP A 37 11.44 10.49 -2.57
C ASP A 37 11.03 9.37 -3.54
N ARG A 38 9.80 8.85 -3.42
CA ARG A 38 9.18 7.85 -4.30
C ARG A 38 9.84 6.48 -4.27
N MET A 39 10.50 6.14 -3.16
CA MET A 39 10.93 4.76 -2.92
C MET A 39 9.74 3.93 -2.45
N VAL A 40 9.66 2.70 -2.94
CA VAL A 40 8.71 1.67 -2.51
C VAL A 40 9.25 1.05 -1.23
N VAL A 41 8.44 1.05 -0.19
CA VAL A 41 8.74 0.39 1.09
C VAL A 41 8.43 -1.09 0.94
N ALA A 42 9.46 -1.93 0.81
CA ALA A 42 9.34 -3.32 0.35
C ALA A 42 9.12 -4.35 1.48
N SER A 43 8.91 -3.90 2.70
CA SER A 43 8.65 -4.75 3.87
C SER A 43 8.00 -3.95 4.98
N GLY A 44 7.18 -4.61 5.78
CA GLY A 44 6.62 -4.04 7.00
C GLY A 44 5.24 -4.59 7.29
N VAL A 45 4.54 -3.98 8.22
CA VAL A 45 3.22 -4.44 8.66
C VAL A 45 2.22 -3.31 8.76
N VAL A 46 0.96 -3.69 8.65
CA VAL A 46 -0.19 -2.80 8.78
C VAL A 46 -1.06 -3.34 9.90
N ALA A 47 -1.53 -2.45 10.77
CA ALA A 47 -2.49 -2.78 11.81
C ALA A 47 -3.64 -1.78 11.79
N LEU A 48 -4.84 -2.25 12.07
CA LEU A 48 -6.06 -1.46 12.03
C LEU A 48 -6.79 -1.52 13.37
N GLU A 49 -7.04 -0.34 13.90
CA GLU A 49 -7.95 -0.08 15.00
C GLU A 49 -9.35 0.15 14.44
N ARG A 50 -10.37 -0.54 14.98
CA ARG A 50 -11.76 -0.31 14.54
C ARG A 50 -12.33 0.89 15.29
N GLY A 51 -12.73 1.94 14.59
CA GLY A 51 -13.23 3.17 15.22
C GLY A 51 -12.30 4.35 15.01
N GLU A 52 -12.31 5.24 16.00
CA GLU A 52 -11.41 6.39 16.03
C GLU A 52 -10.00 5.98 16.48
N LEU A 53 -9.00 6.62 15.89
CA LEU A 53 -7.58 6.46 16.19
C LEU A 53 -7.31 6.65 17.69
N HIS A 54 -6.37 5.86 18.23
CA HIS A 54 -5.96 5.80 19.63
C HIS A 54 -6.95 5.13 20.57
N ASN A 55 -7.88 4.32 20.06
CA ASN A 55 -8.69 3.46 20.91
C ASN A 55 -7.89 2.24 21.40
N ASN A 56 -6.77 1.90 20.76
CA ASN A 56 -5.88 0.79 21.08
C ASN A 56 -6.54 -0.60 20.97
N GLU A 57 -7.61 -0.72 20.18
CA GLU A 57 -8.32 -1.96 19.88
C GLU A 57 -8.00 -2.43 18.46
N PHE A 58 -6.87 -3.12 18.35
CA PHE A 58 -6.40 -3.70 17.10
C PHE A 58 -7.09 -5.05 16.85
N GLU A 59 -7.85 -5.15 15.76
CA GLU A 59 -8.58 -6.37 15.40
C GLU A 59 -8.12 -6.99 14.09
N THR A 60 -7.53 -6.16 13.22
CA THR A 60 -7.20 -6.52 11.86
C THR A 60 -5.79 -6.04 11.53
N GLY A 61 -5.07 -6.79 10.71
CA GLY A 61 -3.72 -6.45 10.30
C GLY A 61 -3.31 -7.15 9.02
N GLY A 62 -2.12 -6.84 8.54
CA GLY A 62 -1.57 -7.44 7.34
C GLY A 62 -0.11 -7.09 7.17
N VAL A 63 0.44 -7.53 6.04
CA VAL A 63 1.86 -7.39 5.72
C VAL A 63 2.00 -6.57 4.44
N ILE A 64 3.04 -5.74 4.40
CA ILE A 64 3.43 -5.01 3.20
C ILE A 64 4.23 -5.96 2.31
N GLY A 65 3.76 -6.17 1.09
CA GLY A 65 4.42 -6.97 0.08
C GLY A 65 5.72 -6.33 -0.45
N PRO A 66 6.54 -7.08 -1.18
CA PRO A 66 7.80 -6.58 -1.74
C PRO A 66 7.63 -5.46 -2.79
N ASP A 67 6.42 -5.27 -3.31
CA ASP A 67 6.04 -4.18 -4.22
C ASP A 67 5.43 -2.97 -3.47
N GLY A 68 5.54 -2.98 -2.14
CA GLY A 68 5.01 -1.99 -1.21
C GLY A 68 3.50 -1.98 -1.09
N THR A 69 2.80 -3.00 -1.60
CA THR A 69 1.35 -3.06 -1.50
C THR A 69 0.87 -3.85 -0.30
N PHE A 70 -0.30 -3.46 0.20
CA PHE A 70 -1.09 -4.30 1.10
C PHE A 70 -2.54 -4.30 0.64
N LYS A 71 -3.25 -5.38 0.96
CA LYS A 71 -4.70 -5.49 0.78
C LYS A 71 -5.25 -6.37 1.88
N ILE A 72 -6.16 -5.82 2.67
CA ILE A 72 -6.64 -6.42 3.90
C ILE A 72 -8.18 -6.41 3.87
N PRO A 73 -8.84 -7.58 4.01
CA PRO A 73 -10.28 -7.63 4.14
C PRO A 73 -10.71 -7.02 5.47
N LEU A 74 -11.79 -6.24 5.45
CA LEU A 74 -12.38 -5.63 6.63
C LEU A 74 -13.79 -6.19 6.86
N PRO A 75 -14.20 -6.40 8.13
CA PRO A 75 -15.51 -6.97 8.44
C PRO A 75 -16.68 -6.03 8.09
N ALA A 76 -16.44 -4.72 8.05
CA ALA A 76 -17.45 -3.71 7.72
C ALA A 76 -16.81 -2.38 7.30
N GLY A 77 -17.59 -1.49 6.69
CA GLY A 77 -17.22 -0.08 6.54
C GLY A 77 -17.23 0.68 7.87
N GLY A 78 -16.84 1.95 7.85
CA GLY A 78 -16.81 2.83 9.02
C GLY A 78 -15.45 3.50 9.26
N PRO A 79 -15.29 4.20 10.40
CA PRO A 79 -14.01 4.77 10.80
C PRO A 79 -13.03 3.67 11.23
N TYR A 80 -11.76 3.82 10.84
CA TYR A 80 -10.65 2.98 11.27
C TYR A 80 -9.41 3.83 11.51
N GLY A 81 -8.62 3.48 12.53
CA GLY A 81 -7.25 3.94 12.68
C GLY A 81 -6.30 3.02 11.91
N LEU A 82 -5.67 3.53 10.86
CA LEU A 82 -4.64 2.81 10.10
C LEU A 82 -3.27 3.09 10.71
N HIS A 83 -2.53 2.03 11.05
CA HIS A 83 -1.15 2.12 11.53
C HIS A 83 -0.24 1.35 10.59
N VAL A 84 0.83 1.99 10.13
CA VAL A 84 1.79 1.38 9.20
C VAL A 84 3.18 1.44 9.81
N TYR A 85 3.86 0.29 9.84
CA TYR A 85 5.18 0.12 10.43
C TYR A 85 6.15 -0.40 9.37
N SER A 86 7.33 0.18 9.34
CA SER A 86 8.47 -0.31 8.57
C SER A 86 9.76 0.16 9.23
N GLU A 87 10.75 -0.73 9.29
CA GLU A 87 12.09 -0.40 9.81
C GLU A 87 12.72 0.74 9.00
N GLY A 88 13.33 1.70 9.70
CA GLY A 88 13.97 2.90 9.12
C GLY A 88 13.03 4.07 8.82
N TYR A 89 11.77 3.97 9.22
CA TYR A 89 10.74 5.00 9.01
C TYR A 89 10.03 5.32 10.31
N LEU A 90 9.38 6.48 10.41
CA LEU A 90 8.44 6.72 11.50
C LEU A 90 7.16 5.92 11.22
N TYR A 91 6.60 5.27 12.23
CA TYR A 91 5.29 4.64 12.06
C TYR A 91 4.24 5.74 11.80
N PHE A 92 3.26 5.41 10.98
CA PHE A 92 2.33 6.39 10.46
C PHE A 92 0.90 6.03 10.84
N PRO A 93 0.34 6.67 11.88
CA PRO A 93 -1.06 6.56 12.24
C PRO A 93 -1.92 7.52 11.41
N MET A 94 -3.04 7.04 10.88
CA MET A 94 -3.97 7.86 10.09
C MET A 94 -5.42 7.45 10.33
N GLN A 95 -6.27 8.42 10.61
CA GLN A 95 -7.71 8.20 10.63
C GLN A 95 -8.22 8.05 9.19
N VAL A 96 -8.88 6.92 8.89
CA VAL A 96 -9.50 6.67 7.58
C VAL A 96 -10.97 6.35 7.73
N ARG A 97 -11.73 6.60 6.65
CA ARG A 97 -13.15 6.21 6.57
C ARG A 97 -13.38 5.24 5.44
N ILE A 98 -13.67 3.99 5.81
CA ILE A 98 -13.84 2.87 4.91
C ILE A 98 -15.27 2.82 4.39
N ARG A 99 -15.41 2.80 3.07
CA ARG A 99 -16.68 2.58 2.37
C ARG A 99 -16.92 1.09 2.28
N GLU A 100 -18.10 0.69 2.73
CA GLU A 100 -18.53 -0.70 2.72
C GLU A 100 -18.68 -1.26 1.30
N ASN A 101 -18.42 -2.55 1.15
CA ASN A 101 -18.52 -3.33 -0.08
C ASN A 101 -17.65 -2.79 -1.23
N LYS A 102 -16.50 -2.20 -0.91
CA LYS A 102 -15.56 -1.61 -1.87
C LYS A 102 -14.11 -1.86 -1.44
N ASN A 103 -13.20 -1.76 -2.42
CA ASN A 103 -11.79 -1.58 -2.12
C ASN A 103 -11.51 -0.10 -1.86
N ASN A 104 -10.99 0.20 -0.66
CA ASN A 104 -10.64 1.53 -0.21
C ASN A 104 -9.14 1.69 -0.34
N GLU A 105 -8.69 2.28 -1.44
CA GLU A 105 -7.27 2.51 -1.69
C GLU A 105 -6.81 3.77 -0.97
N ILE A 106 -5.85 3.64 -0.07
CA ILE A 106 -5.32 4.70 0.79
C ILE A 106 -3.84 4.95 0.42
N PRO A 107 -3.45 6.20 0.11
CA PRO A 107 -2.04 6.53 -0.06
C PRO A 107 -1.34 6.52 1.30
N VAL A 108 -0.19 5.86 1.38
CA VAL A 108 0.65 5.85 2.57
C VAL A 108 2.02 6.38 2.21
N VAL A 109 2.39 7.52 2.78
CA VAL A 109 3.69 8.15 2.56
C VAL A 109 4.45 8.16 3.87
N LEU A 110 5.37 7.23 4.06
CA LEU A 110 6.13 7.11 5.30
C LEU A 110 7.22 8.19 5.41
N PRO A 111 7.28 8.93 6.52
CA PRO A 111 8.42 9.79 6.84
C PRO A 111 9.66 8.94 7.17
N VAL A 112 10.84 9.39 6.74
CA VAL A 112 12.11 8.77 7.10
C VAL A 112 12.39 9.00 8.59
N ASP A 113 12.83 7.96 9.28
CA ASP A 113 13.37 8.11 10.62
C ASP A 113 14.85 8.54 10.53
N SER A 114 15.18 9.64 11.20
CA SER A 114 16.50 10.26 11.14
C SER A 114 17.39 9.94 12.33
N THR A 115 16.82 9.38 13.41
CA THR A 115 17.54 9.14 14.66
C THR A 115 17.81 7.66 14.87
N GLY A 116 16.79 6.80 14.74
CA GLY A 116 16.84 5.33 14.91
C GLY A 116 17.49 4.82 16.20
N LYS A 117 17.91 5.72 17.10
CA LYS A 117 18.66 5.41 18.34
C LYS A 117 17.71 5.18 19.50
N ASP A 118 16.56 5.81 19.42
CA ASP A 118 15.41 5.74 20.30
C ASP A 118 14.41 4.64 19.90
N ASP A 119 14.70 3.87 18.85
CA ASP A 119 13.79 2.80 18.42
C ASP A 119 13.58 1.74 19.51
N PRO A 120 12.32 1.40 19.81
CA PRO A 120 12.00 0.24 20.61
C PRO A 120 12.60 -1.04 20.03
N ARG A 121 13.08 -1.92 20.90
CA ARG A 121 13.75 -3.17 20.57
C ARG A 121 12.93 -4.34 21.09
N LEU A 122 12.55 -5.19 20.16
CA LEU A 122 11.90 -6.45 20.44
C LEU A 122 12.92 -7.57 20.64
N SER A 123 12.61 -8.47 21.56
CA SER A 123 13.37 -9.69 21.82
C SER A 123 12.47 -10.76 22.44
N ASP A 124 12.99 -11.97 22.59
CA ASP A 124 12.32 -13.09 23.27
C ASP A 124 10.89 -13.39 22.78
N ILE A 125 10.69 -13.39 21.47
CA ILE A 125 9.40 -13.69 20.85
C ILE A 125 9.06 -15.17 21.09
N ARG A 126 7.98 -15.42 21.85
CA ARG A 126 7.56 -16.76 22.26
C ARG A 126 6.08 -16.98 22.03
N PHE A 127 5.75 -18.17 21.54
CA PHE A 127 4.39 -18.68 21.49
C PHE A 127 4.22 -19.69 22.62
N GLU A 128 3.28 -19.43 23.52
CA GLU A 128 3.08 -20.23 24.72
C GLU A 128 1.74 -20.97 24.65
N LYS A 129 1.78 -22.30 24.72
CA LYS A 129 0.58 -23.14 24.73
C LYS A 129 -0.31 -22.79 25.95
N ARG A 130 -1.63 -22.74 25.74
CA ARG A 130 -2.66 -22.46 26.75
C ARG A 130 -3.81 -23.47 26.75
N GLY A 131 -3.79 -24.41 25.82
CA GLY A 131 -4.74 -25.50 25.68
C GLY A 131 -4.44 -26.30 24.42
N VAL A 132 -5.38 -27.17 24.03
CA VAL A 132 -5.27 -27.95 22.78
C VAL A 132 -5.36 -27.04 21.55
N ASP A 133 -6.24 -26.03 21.59
CA ASP A 133 -6.56 -25.14 20.47
C ASP A 133 -6.34 -23.66 20.82
N ARG A 134 -5.47 -23.40 21.79
CA ARG A 134 -5.25 -22.06 22.35
C ARG A 134 -3.79 -21.84 22.70
N PHE A 135 -3.30 -20.65 22.40
CA PHE A 135 -1.98 -20.18 22.77
C PHE A 135 -2.03 -18.69 23.14
N ARG A 136 -0.92 -18.15 23.62
CA ARG A 136 -0.70 -16.71 23.68
C ARG A 136 0.68 -16.38 23.14
N VAL A 137 0.89 -15.13 22.77
CA VAL A 137 2.22 -14.66 22.38
C VAL A 137 2.81 -13.80 23.48
N ARG A 138 4.12 -13.88 23.63
CA ARG A 138 4.92 -13.07 24.54
C ARG A 138 6.10 -12.47 23.78
N ILE A 139 6.41 -11.23 24.09
CA ILE A 139 7.63 -10.53 23.63
C ILE A 139 8.25 -9.79 24.81
N THR A 140 9.54 -9.49 24.73
CA THR A 140 10.20 -8.53 25.61
C THR A 140 10.50 -7.27 24.81
N VAL A 141 10.08 -6.12 25.34
CA VAL A 141 10.29 -4.80 24.74
C VAL A 141 11.27 -4.01 25.60
N ARG A 142 12.24 -3.38 24.94
CA ARG A 142 13.15 -2.41 25.55
C ARG A 142 13.21 -1.16 24.69
N ASP A 143 13.30 -0.01 25.30
CA ASP A 143 13.39 1.27 24.60
C ASP A 143 14.38 2.18 25.30
N GLY A 144 15.19 2.90 24.52
CA GLY A 144 16.39 3.57 25.00
C GLY A 144 16.13 4.84 25.79
N ASN A 145 14.96 5.46 25.61
CA ASN A 145 14.58 6.75 26.21
C ASN A 145 13.35 6.63 27.14
N ASP A 146 12.86 5.41 27.38
CA ASP A 146 11.72 5.08 28.24
C ASP A 146 10.42 5.84 27.87
N ASN A 147 10.13 5.98 26.57
CA ASN A 147 8.97 6.67 26.03
C ASN A 147 7.98 5.76 25.28
N LEU A 148 8.03 4.43 25.51
CA LEU A 148 7.15 3.45 24.86
C LEU A 148 5.68 3.88 24.83
N GLY A 149 5.07 3.73 23.66
CA GLY A 149 3.64 3.89 23.45
C GLY A 149 2.85 2.60 23.72
N PRO A 150 1.52 2.63 23.57
CA PRO A 150 0.68 1.44 23.67
C PRO A 150 0.79 0.45 22.49
N GLN A 151 1.59 0.76 21.46
CA GLN A 151 1.63 0.08 20.16
C GLN A 151 2.58 -1.11 20.12
N MET A 152 2.37 -2.11 20.97
CA MET A 152 3.07 -3.40 20.91
C MET A 152 2.14 -4.39 20.23
N LEU A 153 2.53 -4.89 19.05
CA LEU A 153 1.62 -5.63 18.18
C LEU A 153 2.19 -6.98 17.75
N ALA A 154 1.31 -7.97 17.65
CA ALA A 154 1.52 -9.22 16.94
C ALA A 154 0.52 -9.31 15.80
N ILE A 155 0.99 -9.51 14.58
CA ILE A 155 0.20 -9.58 13.36
C ILE A 155 0.26 -11.00 12.82
N ASP A 156 -0.90 -11.64 12.72
CA ASP A 156 -1.10 -12.92 12.02
C ASP A 156 -1.39 -12.59 10.54
N GLY A 157 -0.35 -12.64 9.72
CA GLY A 157 -0.42 -12.25 8.31
C GLY A 157 -1.47 -13.04 7.52
N PRO A 158 -1.46 -14.39 7.56
CA PRO A 158 -2.39 -15.23 6.80
C PRO A 158 -3.87 -15.03 7.15
N ASN A 159 -4.17 -14.74 8.42
CA ASN A 159 -5.55 -14.58 8.89
C ASN A 159 -6.00 -13.12 9.00
N TYR A 160 -5.14 -12.17 8.62
CA TYR A 160 -5.40 -10.74 8.69
C TYR A 160 -5.78 -10.26 10.10
N LYS A 161 -5.16 -10.82 11.14
CA LYS A 161 -5.42 -10.43 12.54
C LYS A 161 -4.26 -9.65 13.11
N SER A 162 -4.58 -8.68 13.96
CA SER A 162 -3.61 -7.99 14.79
C SER A 162 -4.04 -8.15 16.25
N TYR A 163 -3.06 -8.25 17.14
CA TYR A 163 -3.26 -8.41 18.57
C TYR A 163 -2.38 -7.41 19.29
N ARG A 164 -2.99 -6.56 20.12
CA ARG A 164 -2.24 -5.70 21.04
C ARG A 164 -1.70 -6.53 22.19
N LEU A 165 -0.43 -6.33 22.51
CA LEU A 165 0.23 -6.94 23.66
C LEU A 165 0.29 -5.92 24.78
N VAL A 166 0.04 -6.39 26.00
CA VAL A 166 -0.01 -5.56 27.21
C VAL A 166 1.03 -6.06 28.21
N PRO A 167 1.52 -5.21 29.14
CA PRO A 167 2.48 -5.66 30.14
C PRO A 167 1.93 -6.86 30.92
N ILE A 168 2.81 -7.80 31.31
CA ILE A 168 2.37 -8.98 32.07
C ILE A 168 1.68 -8.64 33.40
N GLY A 169 1.99 -7.48 33.99
CA GLY A 169 1.35 -6.96 35.20
C GLY A 169 -0.04 -6.35 34.98
N GLY A 170 -0.50 -6.25 33.74
CA GLY A 170 -1.75 -5.60 33.35
C GLY A 170 -1.53 -4.38 32.46
N ASP A 171 -2.56 -4.03 31.70
CA ASP A 171 -2.56 -2.84 30.85
C ASP A 171 -2.66 -1.56 31.69
N LEU A 172 -2.09 -0.45 31.19
CA LEU A 172 -2.11 0.83 31.88
C LEU A 172 -3.47 1.51 31.70
N ALA A 173 -4.01 2.13 32.75
CA ALA A 173 -5.26 2.89 32.65
C ALA A 173 -5.11 4.12 31.74
N ASN A 174 -3.98 4.84 31.86
CA ASN A 174 -3.67 5.99 31.01
C ASN A 174 -2.83 5.56 29.81
N LYS A 175 -3.43 5.54 28.62
CA LYS A 175 -2.74 5.16 27.35
C LYS A 175 -1.73 6.19 26.86
N LYS A 176 -1.73 7.40 27.43
CA LYS A 176 -0.74 8.44 27.14
C LYS A 176 0.49 8.36 28.04
N ALA A 177 0.49 7.47 29.04
CA ALA A 177 1.67 7.26 29.87
C ALA A 177 2.74 6.49 29.09
N ASN A 178 4.00 6.65 29.50
CA ASN A 178 5.08 5.82 29.00
C ASN A 178 4.88 4.39 29.51
N PHE A 179 4.85 3.44 28.58
CA PHE A 179 4.66 2.03 28.90
C PHE A 179 5.97 1.44 29.48
N PRO A 180 5.89 0.51 30.43
CA PRO A 180 7.08 0.00 31.12
C PRO A 180 7.93 -0.88 30.20
N GLN A 181 9.25 -0.88 30.40
CA GLN A 181 10.10 -1.90 29.78
C GLN A 181 9.76 -3.29 30.31
N GLY A 182 10.01 -4.34 29.51
CA GLY A 182 9.90 -5.73 29.94
C GLY A 182 8.95 -6.56 29.11
N ASP A 183 8.23 -7.48 29.75
CA ASP A 183 7.49 -8.51 29.05
C ASP A 183 6.03 -8.13 28.77
N TYR A 184 5.66 -8.31 27.52
CA TYR A 184 4.34 -8.04 26.97
C TYR A 184 3.70 -9.32 26.48
N VAL A 185 2.39 -9.46 26.68
CA VAL A 185 1.63 -10.66 26.34
C VAL A 185 0.34 -10.30 25.62
N SER A 186 -0.04 -11.14 24.66
CA SER A 186 -1.37 -11.06 24.05
C SER A 186 -2.45 -11.60 24.99
N THR A 187 -3.71 -11.34 24.65
CA THR A 187 -4.84 -12.18 25.09
C THR A 187 -4.66 -13.63 24.60
N THR A 188 -5.51 -14.55 25.06
CA THR A 188 -5.49 -15.93 24.54
C THR A 188 -6.03 -15.95 23.12
N ILE A 189 -5.25 -16.52 22.22
CA ILE A 189 -5.55 -16.65 20.79
C ILE A 189 -6.00 -18.09 20.53
N LYS A 190 -7.07 -18.23 19.74
CA LYS A 190 -7.55 -19.53 19.26
C LYS A 190 -6.68 -19.98 18.08
N GLY A 191 -6.14 -21.18 18.17
CA GLY A 191 -5.34 -21.81 17.13
C GLY A 191 -4.51 -22.96 17.71
N ASP A 192 -4.19 -23.94 16.85
CA ASP A 192 -3.28 -25.02 17.21
C ASP A 192 -1.83 -24.56 17.01
N LEU A 193 -1.10 -24.45 18.13
CA LEU A 193 0.29 -24.00 18.13
C LEU A 193 1.23 -25.02 17.45
N ASP A 194 0.87 -26.30 17.44
CA ASP A 194 1.72 -27.36 16.90
C ASP A 194 1.73 -27.32 15.35
N THR A 195 0.69 -26.75 14.73
CA THR A 195 0.57 -26.56 13.28
C THR A 195 0.81 -25.12 12.81
N LEU A 196 1.04 -24.18 13.73
CA LEU A 196 1.15 -22.76 13.42
C LEU A 196 2.45 -22.45 12.66
N ASP A 197 2.33 -21.85 11.47
CA ASP A 197 3.50 -21.29 10.78
C ASP A 197 3.91 -19.96 11.39
N LYS A 198 4.84 -20.02 12.35
CA LYS A 198 5.38 -18.85 13.05
C LYS A 198 6.14 -17.89 12.13
N SER A 199 6.60 -18.32 10.95
CA SER A 199 7.29 -17.44 10.01
C SER A 199 6.37 -16.38 9.40
N GLN A 200 5.05 -16.63 9.45
CA GLN A 200 4.00 -15.74 8.94
C GLN A 200 3.36 -14.87 10.02
N TRP A 201 3.95 -14.84 11.21
CA TRP A 201 3.58 -13.94 12.30
C TRP A 201 4.61 -12.83 12.40
N PHE A 202 4.19 -11.60 12.65
CA PHE A 202 5.04 -10.41 12.63
C PHE A 202 4.85 -9.58 13.88
N PHE A 203 5.92 -8.93 14.35
CA PHE A 203 5.95 -8.22 15.60
C PHE A 203 6.52 -6.82 15.39
N ALA A 204 5.79 -5.83 15.86
CA ALA A 204 6.17 -4.43 15.76
C ALA A 204 5.93 -3.72 17.10
N SER A 205 6.75 -2.71 17.36
CA SER A 205 6.61 -1.80 18.49
C SER A 205 6.94 -0.39 18.05
N ALA A 206 6.23 0.58 18.61
CA ALA A 206 6.56 1.98 18.45
C ALA A 206 6.42 2.75 19.75
N ASP A 207 7.05 3.91 19.77
CA ASP A 207 7.02 4.83 20.89
C ASP A 207 6.05 6.01 20.69
N HIS A 208 5.98 6.91 21.68
CA HIS A 208 5.16 8.13 21.61
C HIS A 208 5.67 9.18 20.61
N GLN A 209 6.90 9.05 20.08
CA GLN A 209 7.48 9.94 19.06
C GLN A 209 7.35 9.38 17.64
N CYS A 210 6.68 8.24 17.52
CA CYS A 210 6.50 7.49 16.28
C CYS A 210 7.73 6.77 15.75
N SER A 211 8.80 6.68 16.53
CA SER A 211 9.96 5.84 16.24
C SER A 211 9.52 4.37 16.36
N ASN A 212 9.84 3.55 15.37
CA ASN A 212 9.46 2.14 15.37
C ASN A 212 10.65 1.21 15.15
N GLY A 213 10.64 0.11 15.90
CA GLY A 213 11.72 -0.84 15.90
C GLY A 213 11.82 -1.72 14.66
N ILE A 214 12.87 -2.54 14.66
CA ILE A 214 12.98 -3.69 13.76
C ILE A 214 11.71 -4.54 13.85
N ILE A 215 11.15 -4.88 12.70
CA ILE A 215 10.02 -5.79 12.60
C ILE A 215 10.58 -7.21 12.51
N TYR A 216 10.15 -8.07 13.43
CA TYR A 216 10.55 -9.47 13.46
C TYR A 216 9.42 -10.38 13.04
N ASN A 217 9.75 -11.53 12.45
CA ASN A 217 8.81 -12.63 12.33
C ASN A 217 8.75 -13.47 13.64
N GLY A 218 7.83 -14.43 13.72
CA GLY A 218 7.69 -15.34 14.87
C GLY A 218 8.81 -16.36 15.04
N LEU A 219 9.78 -16.37 14.13
CA LEU A 219 11.05 -17.11 14.28
C LEU A 219 12.20 -16.20 14.77
N ASN A 220 11.88 -14.97 15.19
CA ASN A 220 12.83 -13.98 15.71
C ASN A 220 13.85 -13.50 14.64
N GLN A 221 13.41 -13.40 13.39
CA GLN A 221 14.22 -12.93 12.25
C GLN A 221 13.68 -11.58 11.78
N SER A 222 14.56 -10.61 11.50
CA SER A 222 14.15 -9.35 10.87
C SER A 222 13.53 -9.63 9.50
N VAL A 223 12.45 -8.92 9.19
CA VAL A 223 11.76 -9.00 7.88
C VAL A 223 12.13 -7.86 6.94
N TYR A 224 13.16 -7.09 7.30
CA TYR A 224 13.60 -5.93 6.53
C TYR A 224 13.97 -6.29 5.09
N SER A 225 13.36 -5.57 4.16
CA SER A 225 13.80 -5.49 2.78
C SER A 225 14.09 -4.03 2.46
N PRO A 226 15.28 -3.70 1.94
CA PRO A 226 15.61 -2.34 1.56
C PRO A 226 14.57 -1.74 0.61
N PRO A 227 14.27 -0.44 0.75
CA PRO A 227 13.37 0.25 -0.15
C PRO A 227 13.93 0.27 -1.57
N ARG A 228 13.05 0.27 -2.56
CA ARG A 228 13.44 0.20 -3.99
C ARG A 228 12.87 1.38 -4.75
N PRO A 229 13.54 1.89 -5.80
CA PRO A 229 12.96 2.94 -6.63
C PRO A 229 11.61 2.49 -7.18
N ASN A 230 10.59 3.34 -7.11
CA ASN A 230 9.34 3.06 -7.80
C ASN A 230 9.58 3.06 -9.32
N PRO A 231 9.40 1.91 -10.01
CA PRO A 231 9.72 1.81 -11.43
C PRO A 231 8.71 2.55 -12.32
N GLU A 232 7.54 2.93 -11.78
CA GLU A 232 6.50 3.60 -12.55
C GLU A 232 6.91 5.04 -12.93
N PRO A 233 6.98 5.38 -14.22
CA PRO A 233 7.20 6.76 -14.64
C PRO A 233 5.97 7.62 -14.31
N LEU A 234 6.22 8.85 -13.86
CA LEU A 234 5.15 9.80 -13.57
C LEU A 234 4.59 10.37 -14.86
N ARG A 235 3.27 10.33 -14.99
CA ARG A 235 2.55 11.02 -16.06
C ARG A 235 2.52 12.52 -15.78
N CYS A 236 2.77 13.31 -16.82
CA CYS A 236 2.64 14.76 -16.79
C CYS A 236 1.16 15.19 -16.81
N GLU A 237 0.49 14.95 -15.68
CA GLU A 237 -0.93 15.26 -15.47
C GLU A 237 -1.18 15.52 -13.98
N ILE A 238 -2.25 16.25 -13.67
CA ILE A 238 -2.64 16.55 -12.28
C ILE A 238 -3.11 15.30 -11.51
N LEU A 239 -3.60 14.28 -12.20
CA LEU A 239 -4.17 13.08 -11.55
C LEU A 239 -3.08 12.30 -10.81
N GLY A 240 -3.29 12.05 -9.52
CA GLY A 240 -2.40 11.19 -8.74
C GLY A 240 -2.30 11.53 -7.28
N ILE A 241 -1.29 10.93 -6.64
CA ILE A 241 -0.92 11.18 -5.26
C ILE A 241 0.19 12.23 -5.24
N TRP A 242 0.01 13.24 -4.40
CA TRP A 242 0.87 14.40 -4.30
C TRP A 242 1.20 14.72 -2.86
N LYS A 243 2.39 15.26 -2.64
CA LYS A 243 2.80 15.80 -1.34
C LYS A 243 3.09 17.27 -1.47
N SER A 244 2.51 18.09 -0.61
CA SER A 244 2.73 19.54 -0.62
C SER A 244 3.99 19.94 0.16
N ASN A 245 4.44 21.18 -0.03
CA ASN A 245 5.46 21.84 0.79
C ASN A 245 5.04 22.05 2.26
N PHE A 246 3.79 21.75 2.62
CA PHE A 246 3.28 21.73 3.99
C PHE A 246 3.24 20.31 4.57
N ASP A 247 3.94 19.37 3.94
CA ASP A 247 4.05 17.97 4.36
C ASP A 247 2.70 17.23 4.37
N LYS A 248 1.75 17.66 3.54
CA LYS A 248 0.41 17.03 3.45
C LYS A 248 0.24 16.22 2.18
N THR A 249 -0.41 15.07 2.33
CA THR A 249 -0.70 14.13 1.24
C THR A 249 -2.08 14.41 0.63
N TYR A 250 -2.13 14.44 -0.70
CA TYR A 250 -3.34 14.70 -1.48
C TYR A 250 -3.52 13.65 -2.57
N ARG A 251 -4.78 13.36 -2.90
CA ARG A 251 -5.15 12.66 -4.13
C ARG A 251 -5.96 13.59 -5.01
N PHE A 252 -5.57 13.73 -6.28
CA PHE A 252 -6.35 14.45 -7.28
C PHE A 252 -6.96 13.49 -8.30
N THR A 253 -8.27 13.61 -8.51
CA THR A 253 -9.08 12.72 -9.35
C THR A 253 -9.79 13.49 -10.45
N ALA A 254 -10.18 12.80 -11.53
CA ALA A 254 -10.96 13.41 -12.59
C ALA A 254 -12.43 13.56 -12.15
N ALA A 255 -13.01 14.74 -12.39
CA ALA A 255 -14.44 15.02 -12.16
C ALA A 255 -15.20 15.36 -13.46
N GLY A 256 -14.48 15.65 -14.55
CA GLY A 256 -15.02 15.89 -15.88
C GLY A 256 -13.97 16.54 -16.80
N PRO A 257 -14.35 16.95 -18.03
CA PRO A 257 -13.47 17.74 -18.88
C PRO A 257 -13.01 19.00 -18.16
N ASP A 258 -11.69 19.19 -18.05
CA ASP A 258 -11.03 20.30 -17.33
C ASP A 258 -11.53 20.55 -15.90
N ARG A 259 -12.12 19.52 -15.26
CA ARG A 259 -12.60 19.56 -13.88
C ARG A 259 -12.06 18.38 -13.09
N PHE A 260 -11.59 18.67 -11.89
CA PHE A 260 -10.91 17.73 -11.02
C PHE A 260 -11.46 17.83 -9.61
N GLY A 261 -11.44 16.70 -8.91
CA GLY A 261 -11.67 16.64 -7.47
C GLY A 261 -10.36 16.44 -6.73
N GLY A 262 -10.36 16.70 -5.43
CA GLY A 262 -9.23 16.38 -4.59
C GLY A 262 -9.63 16.04 -3.17
N GLU A 263 -8.77 15.26 -2.52
CA GLU A 263 -8.91 14.84 -1.13
C GLU A 263 -7.55 15.04 -0.43
N GLN A 264 -7.58 15.62 0.76
CA GLN A 264 -6.43 15.64 1.67
C GLN A 264 -6.58 14.49 2.66
N PHE A 265 -5.53 13.68 2.85
CA PHE A 265 -5.56 12.54 3.78
C PHE A 265 -5.16 12.92 5.20
N GLU A 266 -4.46 14.04 5.38
CA GLU A 266 -3.95 14.52 6.66
C GLU A 266 -4.17 16.03 6.80
N GLY A 267 -5.04 16.44 7.72
CA GLY A 267 -5.29 17.85 8.05
C GLY A 267 -6.74 18.30 7.81
N ASP A 268 -6.97 19.59 8.04
CA ASP A 268 -8.31 20.19 8.07
C ASP A 268 -8.69 20.92 6.76
N LEU A 269 -7.87 20.79 5.72
CA LEU A 269 -8.11 21.48 4.45
C LEU A 269 -9.11 20.67 3.61
N THR A 270 -10.25 21.27 3.32
CA THR A 270 -11.23 20.70 2.38
C THR A 270 -11.03 21.32 1.01
N LEU A 271 -10.77 20.47 0.00
CA LEU A 271 -10.67 20.92 -1.39
C LEU A 271 -12.07 21.07 -1.99
N GLY A 272 -12.29 22.20 -2.65
CA GLY A 272 -13.47 22.47 -3.45
C GLY A 272 -13.27 22.03 -4.91
N GLU A 273 -13.90 22.75 -5.83
CA GLU A 273 -13.71 22.51 -7.27
C GLU A 273 -12.29 22.92 -7.70
N ILE A 274 -11.68 22.06 -8.51
CA ILE A 274 -10.45 22.35 -9.23
C ILE A 274 -10.80 22.41 -10.72
N SER A 275 -10.57 23.55 -11.36
CA SER A 275 -10.83 23.72 -12.79
C SER A 275 -9.56 24.07 -13.54
N LYS A 276 -9.45 23.66 -14.80
CA LYS A 276 -8.32 24.01 -15.66
C LYS A 276 -8.78 25.00 -16.72
N LYS A 277 -8.03 26.09 -16.89
CA LYS A 277 -8.21 27.04 -17.98
C LYS A 277 -6.85 27.37 -18.60
N GLY A 278 -6.67 26.95 -19.85
CA GLY A 278 -5.35 27.00 -20.48
C GLY A 278 -4.35 26.13 -19.73
N GLY A 279 -3.21 26.70 -19.31
CA GLY A 279 -2.17 26.00 -18.54
C GLY A 279 -2.33 26.07 -17.01
N ILE A 280 -3.35 26.77 -16.51
CA ILE A 280 -3.51 27.08 -15.09
C ILE A 280 -4.64 26.22 -14.50
N PHE A 281 -4.38 25.65 -13.33
CA PHE A 281 -5.33 24.98 -12.48
C PHE A 281 -5.77 25.93 -11.38
N HIS A 282 -7.06 26.24 -11.35
CA HIS A 282 -7.71 27.10 -10.36
C HIS A 282 -8.30 26.24 -9.26
N PHE A 283 -7.84 26.44 -8.04
CA PHE A 283 -8.27 25.73 -6.86
C PHE A 283 -9.18 26.63 -6.03
N THR A 284 -10.25 26.05 -5.52
CA THR A 284 -10.99 26.57 -4.37
C THR A 284 -10.77 25.60 -3.21
N PHE A 285 -10.59 26.14 -2.00
CA PHE A 285 -10.42 25.30 -0.82
C PHE A 285 -10.89 26.04 0.43
N PHE A 286 -11.10 25.30 1.51
CA PHE A 286 -11.44 25.83 2.81
C PHE A 286 -10.44 25.34 3.85
N PHE A 287 -9.96 26.26 4.67
CA PHE A 287 -9.10 25.96 5.82
C PHE A 287 -9.55 26.83 6.99
N GLU A 288 -9.79 26.23 8.17
CA GLU A 288 -10.28 26.93 9.37
C GLU A 288 -11.53 27.82 9.12
N LYS A 289 -12.43 27.37 8.24
CA LYS A 289 -13.65 28.09 7.81
C LYS A 289 -13.41 29.34 6.95
N GLU A 290 -12.17 29.57 6.52
CA GLU A 290 -11.83 30.61 5.54
C GLU A 290 -11.70 29.98 4.14
N GLU A 291 -12.34 30.59 3.15
CA GLU A 291 -12.19 30.21 1.75
C GLU A 291 -10.85 30.74 1.23
N GLY A 292 -10.05 29.86 0.63
CA GLY A 292 -8.84 30.17 -0.08
C GLY A 292 -8.97 29.85 -1.57
N LYS A 293 -8.15 30.53 -2.37
CA LYS A 293 -8.02 30.28 -3.81
C LYS A 293 -6.56 30.11 -4.16
N ALA A 294 -6.26 29.25 -5.13
CA ALA A 294 -4.90 29.10 -5.64
C ALA A 294 -4.90 28.93 -7.15
N ASP A 295 -3.86 29.49 -7.78
CA ASP A 295 -3.61 29.34 -9.21
C ASP A 295 -2.28 28.63 -9.39
N LEU A 296 -2.32 27.40 -9.90
CA LEU A 296 -1.17 26.53 -9.98
C LEU A 296 -0.91 26.07 -11.42
N THR A 297 0.35 25.92 -11.79
CA THR A 297 0.80 25.44 -13.10
C THR A 297 1.55 24.13 -12.95
N LEU A 298 1.29 23.19 -13.88
CA LEU A 298 1.94 21.90 -13.93
C LEU A 298 3.30 22.01 -14.63
N ASN A 299 4.36 21.62 -13.94
CA ASN A 299 5.73 21.61 -14.43
C ASN A 299 6.23 20.16 -14.48
N CYS A 300 6.64 19.71 -15.65
CA CYS A 300 7.09 18.33 -15.86
C CYS A 300 8.53 18.34 -16.38
N SER A 301 9.38 17.55 -15.73
CA SER A 301 10.78 17.39 -16.09
C SER A 301 11.20 15.93 -16.03
N LYS A 302 12.45 15.64 -16.40
CA LYS A 302 13.04 14.30 -16.19
C LYS A 302 13.20 13.95 -14.71
N THR A 303 13.27 14.95 -13.83
CA THR A 303 13.51 14.77 -12.39
C THR A 303 12.22 14.65 -11.59
N GLY A 304 11.06 14.97 -12.16
CA GLY A 304 9.78 14.83 -11.49
C GLY A 304 8.65 15.61 -12.14
N VAL A 305 7.48 15.54 -11.50
CA VAL A 305 6.28 16.29 -11.88
C VAL A 305 5.85 17.11 -10.68
N GLU A 306 5.71 18.42 -10.87
CA GLU A 306 5.37 19.38 -9.83
C GLU A 306 4.16 20.22 -10.24
N LEU A 307 3.36 20.61 -9.26
CA LEU A 307 2.28 21.59 -9.42
C LEU A 307 2.60 22.78 -8.53
N LYS A 308 2.79 23.96 -9.12
CA LYS A 308 3.37 25.12 -8.42
C LYS A 308 2.59 26.40 -8.67
N GLY A 309 2.49 27.23 -7.65
CA GLY A 309 1.93 28.58 -7.74
C GLY A 309 1.76 29.18 -6.36
N SER A 310 0.74 30.01 -6.18
CA SER A 310 0.46 30.68 -4.92
C SER A 310 -1.01 30.55 -4.54
N PHE A 311 -1.29 30.55 -3.25
CA PHE A 311 -2.64 30.67 -2.72
C PHE A 311 -2.85 32.02 -2.03
N LEU A 312 -4.11 32.41 -1.91
CA LEU A 312 -4.59 33.62 -1.26
C LEU A 312 -5.86 33.28 -0.48
N PHE A 313 -5.96 33.79 0.74
CA PHE A 313 -7.20 33.90 1.48
C PHE A 313 -7.76 35.32 1.29
N PRO A 314 -8.85 35.52 0.52
CA PRO A 314 -9.31 36.87 0.16
C PRO A 314 -9.76 37.73 1.35
N LYS A 315 -10.23 37.11 2.43
CA LYS A 315 -10.73 37.85 3.61
C LYS A 315 -9.59 38.36 4.49
N SER A 316 -8.62 37.50 4.83
CA SER A 316 -7.47 37.86 5.66
C SER A 316 -6.30 38.48 4.88
N GLY A 317 -6.27 38.31 3.56
CA GLY A 317 -5.15 38.73 2.72
C GLY A 317 -3.90 37.84 2.84
N ARG A 318 -3.96 36.78 3.66
CA ARG A 318 -2.86 35.81 3.79
C ARG A 318 -2.59 35.16 2.43
N LYS A 319 -1.32 35.05 2.07
CA LYS A 319 -0.87 34.40 0.84
C LYS A 319 0.47 33.73 1.05
N ASP A 320 0.70 32.65 0.34
CA ASP A 320 1.99 31.95 0.32
C ASP A 320 2.09 31.12 -0.97
N ASN A 321 3.24 30.47 -1.16
CA ASN A 321 3.46 29.52 -2.23
C ASN A 321 2.86 28.16 -1.89
N TRP A 322 2.28 27.53 -2.91
CA TRP A 322 1.86 26.14 -2.85
C TRP A 322 2.61 25.34 -3.90
N THR A 323 3.41 24.40 -3.44
CA THR A 323 4.13 23.46 -4.28
C THR A 323 3.69 22.06 -3.93
N PHE A 324 3.37 21.27 -4.94
CA PHE A 324 3.12 19.85 -4.82
C PHE A 324 4.13 19.07 -5.65
N THR A 325 4.65 18.01 -5.07
CA THR A 325 5.47 17.01 -5.74
C THR A 325 4.64 15.76 -5.98
N LYS A 326 4.55 15.31 -7.23
CA LYS A 326 3.83 14.08 -7.56
C LYS A 326 4.62 12.87 -7.09
N LEU A 327 3.96 12.00 -6.35
CA LEU A 327 4.55 10.78 -5.82
C LEU A 327 4.14 9.55 -6.65
N GLN A 328 2.89 9.52 -7.09
CA GLN A 328 2.30 8.38 -7.79
C GLN A 328 1.23 8.85 -8.78
N ASN A 329 0.99 8.08 -9.83
CA ASN A 329 -0.14 8.30 -10.74
C ASN A 329 -1.47 7.84 -10.09
N GLU A 330 -2.61 8.43 -10.47
CA GLU A 330 -3.90 8.13 -9.84
C GLU A 330 -4.31 6.67 -10.03
N LYS A 331 -4.13 6.20 -11.26
CA LYS A 331 -4.23 4.80 -11.59
C LYS A 331 -2.81 4.32 -11.82
N ARG A 332 -2.39 3.36 -11.01
CA ARG A 332 -1.18 2.59 -11.29
C ARG A 332 -1.32 1.98 -12.68
N GLY A 333 -0.33 2.25 -13.53
CA GLY A 333 -0.12 1.43 -14.72
C GLY A 333 0.16 -0.02 -14.31
N PRO A 334 0.00 -0.98 -15.23
CA PRO A 334 0.44 -2.34 -14.96
C PRO A 334 1.94 -2.36 -14.62
N SER A 335 2.37 -3.17 -13.64
CA SER A 335 3.79 -3.28 -13.28
C SER A 335 4.51 -4.15 -14.30
N GLY A 336 5.48 -3.57 -15.02
CA GLY A 336 6.31 -4.32 -15.97
C GLY A 336 7.09 -5.47 -15.33
N GLU A 337 7.56 -5.29 -14.09
CA GLU A 337 8.26 -6.33 -13.34
C GLU A 337 7.34 -7.52 -13.00
N ILE A 338 6.13 -7.25 -12.53
CA ILE A 338 5.14 -8.30 -12.22
C ILE A 338 4.70 -9.00 -13.49
N LEU A 339 4.40 -8.24 -14.55
CA LEU A 339 4.10 -8.80 -15.85
C LEU A 339 5.26 -9.68 -16.34
N PHE A 340 6.51 -9.26 -16.17
CA PHE A 340 7.67 -10.03 -16.58
C PHE A 340 7.79 -11.32 -15.76
N LYS A 341 7.63 -11.24 -14.44
CA LYS A 341 7.67 -12.40 -13.55
C LYS A 341 6.63 -13.45 -13.94
N ASN A 342 5.41 -13.01 -14.26
CA ASN A 342 4.30 -13.89 -14.58
C ASN A 342 4.37 -14.47 -16.00
N ASN A 343 4.93 -13.73 -16.95
CA ASN A 343 4.86 -14.08 -18.37
C ASN A 343 6.20 -14.50 -19.00
N CYS A 344 7.33 -14.03 -18.46
CA CYS A 344 8.62 -14.05 -19.16
C CYS A 344 9.73 -14.77 -18.36
N ALA A 345 9.70 -14.69 -17.02
CA ALA A 345 10.79 -15.15 -16.16
C ALA A 345 11.06 -16.67 -16.22
N VAL A 346 10.09 -17.46 -16.68
CA VAL A 346 10.29 -18.89 -16.95
C VAL A 346 11.34 -19.12 -18.04
N CYS A 347 11.42 -18.23 -19.04
CA CYS A 347 12.30 -18.39 -20.21
C CYS A 347 13.50 -17.46 -20.22
N HIS A 348 13.48 -16.35 -19.48
CA HIS A 348 14.49 -15.29 -19.56
C HIS A 348 15.10 -14.95 -18.19
N PHE A 349 16.41 -14.72 -18.16
CA PHE A 349 17.09 -14.09 -17.03
C PHE A 349 17.07 -12.57 -17.19
N THR A 350 16.86 -11.84 -16.10
CA THR A 350 16.90 -10.36 -16.07
C THR A 350 18.28 -9.82 -15.74
N ASP A 351 19.09 -10.61 -15.03
CA ASP A 351 20.37 -10.24 -14.42
C ASP A 351 21.57 -10.93 -15.08
N SER A 352 21.33 -11.70 -16.14
CA SER A 352 22.36 -12.38 -16.91
C SER A 352 22.09 -12.28 -18.39
N LYS A 353 23.16 -12.31 -19.19
CA LYS A 353 23.11 -12.45 -20.66
C LYS A 353 23.07 -13.92 -21.10
N ALA A 354 23.23 -14.87 -20.18
CA ALA A 354 23.22 -16.29 -20.48
C ALA A 354 21.84 -16.74 -21.00
N LYS A 355 21.83 -17.73 -21.89
CA LYS A 355 20.61 -18.36 -22.37
C LYS A 355 20.00 -19.24 -21.28
N LYS A 356 18.70 -19.09 -21.02
CA LYS A 356 17.92 -19.99 -20.17
C LYS A 356 17.12 -20.94 -21.06
N VAL A 357 15.98 -20.45 -21.54
CA VAL A 357 15.25 -21.00 -22.70
C VAL A 357 15.37 -20.00 -23.84
N GLY A 358 15.02 -18.75 -23.56
CA GLY A 358 15.31 -17.58 -24.35
C GLY A 358 16.65 -16.91 -23.97
N PRO A 359 17.04 -15.85 -24.69
CA PRO A 359 18.22 -15.04 -24.39
C PRO A 359 18.11 -14.37 -23.02
N GLY A 360 19.24 -14.16 -22.35
CA GLY A 360 19.31 -13.30 -21.17
C GLY A 360 19.10 -11.82 -21.54
N LEU A 361 18.44 -11.07 -20.68
CA LEU A 361 17.93 -9.72 -20.97
C LEU A 361 18.66 -8.59 -20.23
N GLN A 362 19.71 -8.92 -19.46
CA GLN A 362 20.53 -7.92 -18.78
C GLN A 362 21.11 -6.92 -19.78
N GLY A 363 20.78 -5.64 -19.60
CA GLY A 363 21.17 -4.58 -20.52
C GLY A 363 20.64 -4.73 -21.95
N LEU A 364 19.47 -5.35 -22.16
CA LEU A 364 18.85 -5.51 -23.49
C LEU A 364 18.87 -4.21 -24.31
N PHE A 365 18.41 -3.11 -23.73
CA PHE A 365 18.34 -1.81 -24.40
C PHE A 365 19.69 -1.11 -24.59
N LYS A 366 20.78 -1.68 -24.04
CA LYS A 366 22.16 -1.23 -24.28
C LYS A 366 22.82 -1.98 -25.44
N SER A 367 22.14 -2.97 -26.02
CA SER A 367 22.63 -3.74 -27.17
C SER A 367 22.25 -3.07 -28.48
N GLU A 368 23.10 -3.16 -29.51
CA GLU A 368 22.80 -2.59 -30.83
C GLU A 368 21.69 -3.37 -31.56
N ARG A 369 21.67 -4.70 -31.38
CA ARG A 369 20.75 -5.60 -32.09
C ARG A 369 20.12 -6.62 -31.16
N LEU A 370 18.87 -6.93 -31.45
CA LEU A 370 18.16 -8.08 -30.90
C LEU A 370 18.75 -9.38 -31.46
N PRO A 371 18.53 -10.54 -30.80
CA PRO A 371 18.91 -11.84 -31.34
C PRO A 371 18.29 -12.17 -32.71
N SER A 372 17.20 -11.48 -33.08
CA SER A 372 16.60 -11.54 -34.42
C SER A 372 17.40 -10.79 -35.50
N GLY A 373 18.48 -10.08 -35.14
CA GLY A 373 19.29 -9.26 -36.03
C GLY A 373 18.77 -7.83 -36.25
N LYS A 374 17.57 -7.52 -35.76
CA LYS A 374 16.98 -6.17 -35.88
C LYS A 374 17.58 -5.19 -34.86
N PRO A 375 17.64 -3.88 -35.16
CA PRO A 375 18.06 -2.87 -34.19
C PRO A 375 17.17 -2.89 -32.93
N VAL A 376 17.78 -2.71 -31.76
CA VAL A 376 17.01 -2.60 -30.52
C VAL A 376 16.28 -1.25 -30.50
N SER A 377 14.95 -1.30 -30.41
CA SER A 377 14.11 -0.14 -30.15
C SER A 377 12.90 -0.58 -29.34
N GLU A 378 12.26 0.36 -28.64
CA GLU A 378 11.04 0.06 -27.89
C GLU A 378 9.94 -0.48 -28.80
N ALA A 379 9.75 0.11 -29.99
CA ALA A 379 8.78 -0.36 -30.96
C ALA A 379 9.04 -1.82 -31.38
N GLU A 380 10.30 -2.19 -31.61
CA GLU A 380 10.65 -3.55 -32.02
C GLU A 380 10.53 -4.55 -30.86
N VAL A 381 10.91 -4.17 -29.64
CA VAL A 381 10.72 -4.99 -28.43
C VAL A 381 9.23 -5.23 -28.17
N SER A 382 8.41 -4.16 -28.21
CA SER A 382 6.96 -4.26 -28.04
C SER A 382 6.31 -5.10 -29.14
N ARG A 383 6.77 -4.97 -30.39
CA ARG A 383 6.33 -5.84 -31.50
C ARG A 383 6.69 -7.30 -31.23
N GLN A 384 7.92 -7.58 -30.79
CA GLN A 384 8.38 -8.93 -30.49
C GLN A 384 7.60 -9.56 -29.34
N ILE A 385 7.24 -8.80 -28.29
CA ILE A 385 6.38 -9.26 -27.20
C ILE A 385 5.01 -9.65 -27.73
N LYS A 386 4.36 -8.78 -28.51
CA LYS A 386 3.00 -9.02 -29.02
C LYS A 386 2.94 -10.17 -30.02
N GLN A 387 3.92 -10.25 -30.91
CA GLN A 387 3.88 -11.15 -32.08
C GLN A 387 4.71 -12.42 -31.89
N GLY A 388 5.58 -12.48 -30.89
CA GLY A 388 6.52 -13.58 -30.71
C GLY A 388 7.56 -13.68 -31.84
N GLY A 389 8.23 -14.83 -31.93
CA GLY A 389 9.22 -15.15 -32.97
C GLY A 389 10.49 -15.79 -32.42
N GLY A 390 11.21 -16.55 -33.26
CA GLY A 390 12.45 -17.22 -32.85
C GLY A 390 12.28 -18.25 -31.72
N GLY A 391 11.08 -18.84 -31.60
CA GLY A 391 10.71 -19.76 -30.51
C GLY A 391 10.03 -19.08 -29.31
N MET A 392 9.97 -17.75 -29.26
CA MET A 392 9.18 -17.02 -28.26
C MET A 392 7.69 -16.99 -28.65
N PRO A 393 6.75 -17.37 -27.75
CA PRO A 393 5.32 -17.30 -28.02
C PRO A 393 4.83 -15.84 -28.10
N PRO A 394 3.72 -15.58 -28.82
CA PRO A 394 3.08 -14.26 -28.86
C PRO A 394 2.31 -13.96 -27.57
N PHE A 395 2.40 -12.72 -27.09
CA PHE A 395 1.61 -12.21 -25.97
C PHE A 395 0.56 -11.18 -26.45
N SER A 396 -0.15 -11.51 -27.53
CA SER A 396 -1.15 -10.62 -28.15
C SER A 396 -2.38 -10.34 -27.26
N HIS A 397 -2.53 -11.07 -26.16
CA HIS A 397 -3.57 -10.85 -25.16
C HIS A 397 -3.25 -9.70 -24.20
N LEU A 398 -1.98 -9.28 -24.10
CA LEU A 398 -1.58 -8.14 -23.28
C LEU A 398 -2.03 -6.84 -23.95
N LYS A 399 -2.58 -5.94 -23.15
CA LYS A 399 -2.99 -4.60 -23.57
C LYS A 399 -1.76 -3.75 -23.88
N ASP A 400 -1.96 -2.68 -24.64
CA ASP A 400 -0.88 -1.77 -25.05
C ASP A 400 -0.13 -1.18 -23.84
N GLU A 401 -0.86 -0.81 -22.80
CA GLU A 401 -0.33 -0.30 -21.53
C GLU A 401 0.55 -1.34 -20.80
N GLU A 402 0.16 -2.62 -20.86
CA GLU A 402 0.92 -3.74 -20.26
C GLU A 402 2.22 -4.01 -21.02
N VAL A 403 2.16 -3.95 -22.35
CA VAL A 403 3.34 -4.11 -23.20
C VAL A 403 4.30 -2.93 -23.04
N GLN A 404 3.77 -1.71 -22.92
CA GLN A 404 4.59 -0.53 -22.65
C GLN A 404 5.29 -0.65 -21.28
N ALA A 405 4.55 -1.04 -20.24
CA ALA A 405 5.14 -1.26 -18.91
C ALA A 405 6.23 -2.33 -18.93
N LEU A 406 6.04 -3.43 -19.67
CA LEU A 406 7.08 -4.44 -19.89
C LEU A 406 8.31 -3.85 -20.58
N ALA A 407 8.13 -3.07 -21.64
CA ALA A 407 9.24 -2.45 -22.35
C ALA A 407 10.02 -1.46 -21.45
N GLU A 408 9.32 -0.68 -20.61
CA GLU A 408 9.93 0.21 -19.62
C GLU A 408 10.73 -0.56 -18.56
N TYR A 409 10.18 -1.65 -18.03
CA TYR A 409 10.92 -2.53 -17.11
C TYR A 409 12.17 -3.11 -17.77
N LEU A 410 12.07 -3.59 -19.01
CA LEU A 410 13.24 -4.13 -19.73
C LEU A 410 14.33 -3.08 -20.00
N LYS A 411 13.99 -1.79 -20.07
CA LYS A 411 14.98 -0.70 -20.19
C LYS A 411 15.77 -0.47 -18.92
N SER A 412 15.24 -0.82 -17.75
CA SER A 412 15.92 -0.63 -16.47
C SER A 412 16.92 -1.75 -16.13
N LEU A 413 16.94 -2.85 -16.89
CA LEU A 413 17.81 -4.02 -16.71
C LEU A 413 19.28 -3.84 -17.16
#